data_AF-A0A3A5ICX4-F1
#
_entry.id   AF-A0A3A5ICX4-F1
#
_cell.length_a   1.000
_cell.length_b   1.000
_cell.length_c   1.000
_cell.angle_alpha   90.00
_cell.angle_beta   90.00
_cell.angle_gamma   90.00
#
_symmetry.space_group_name_H-M   'P 1'
#
loop_
_entity.id
_entity.type
_entity.pdbx_description
1 polymer ?
#
loop_
_entity_poly.entity_id
_entity_poly.type
_entity_poly.pdbx_seq_one_letter_code
_entity_poly.pdbx_strand_id
1 'polypeptide(L)'
;MSRIVWIIMNVVTGLFVAFSSFIGFLISGIADTDEPTNDYRILIWLLVWIIGLVLQYKLETRLLGIIISLIPAVYFIYVYISVIYVAPS
;
A
#
# COMPACT_ATOMS: atom_id res chain seq x y z
N MET A 1 -15.85 -13.26 -10.21
CA MET A 1 -15.80 -12.64 -8.87
C MET A 1 -17.12 -11.93 -8.63
N SER A 2 -17.79 -12.17 -7.50
CA SER A 2 -19.04 -11.47 -7.20
C SER A 2 -18.75 -9.98 -6.92
N ARG A 3 -19.70 -9.09 -7.22
CA ARG A 3 -19.54 -7.64 -7.00
C ARG A 3 -19.20 -7.32 -5.54
N ILE A 4 -19.80 -8.06 -4.60
CA ILE A 4 -19.55 -7.89 -3.16
C ILE A 4 -18.10 -8.22 -2.81
N VAL A 5 -17.58 -9.37 -3.26
CA VAL A 5 -16.19 -9.77 -2.99
C VAL A 5 -15.20 -8.77 -3.59
N TRP A 6 -15.52 -8.21 -4.78
CA TRP A 6 -14.72 -7.18 -5.42
C TRP A 6 -14.65 -5.87 -4.60
N ILE A 7 -15.77 -5.43 -4.05
CA ILE A 7 -15.82 -4.25 -3.18
C ILE A 7 -15.02 -4.52 -1.89
N ILE A 8 -15.28 -5.64 -1.22
CA ILE A 8 -14.62 -5.99 0.04
C ILE A 8 -13.10 -6.03 -0.14
N MET A 9 -12.61 -6.69 -1.20
CA MET A 9 -11.18 -6.79 -1.48
C MET A 9 -10.53 -5.40 -1.67
N ASN A 10 -11.15 -4.52 -2.45
CA ASN A 10 -10.61 -3.17 -2.66
C ASN A 10 -10.70 -2.31 -1.39
N VAL A 11 -11.77 -2.41 -0.61
CA VAL A 11 -11.86 -1.68 0.67
C VAL A 11 -10.78 -2.13 1.64
N VAL A 12 -10.60 -3.44 1.83
CA VAL A 12 -9.61 -4.00 2.75
C VAL A 12 -8.19 -3.62 2.31
N THR A 13 -7.84 -3.86 1.05
CA THR A 13 -6.50 -3.55 0.54
C THR A 13 -6.23 -2.05 0.50
N GLY A 14 -7.24 -1.24 0.15
CA GLY A 14 -7.13 0.22 0.11
C GLY A 14 -6.93 0.83 1.49
N LEU A 15 -7.71 0.39 2.48
CA LEU A 15 -7.51 0.83 3.87
C LEU A 15 -6.13 0.43 4.39
N PHE A 16 -5.71 -0.82 4.12
CA PHE A 16 -4.39 -1.30 4.53
C PHE A 16 -3.25 -0.48 3.92
N VAL A 17 -3.28 -0.25 2.60
CA VAL A 17 -2.23 0.52 1.90
C VAL A 17 -2.26 1.99 2.34
N ALA A 18 -3.45 2.61 2.43
CA ALA A 18 -3.57 4.01 2.85
C ALA A 18 -3.04 4.21 4.27
N PHE A 19 -3.42 3.35 5.21
CA PHE A 19 -2.94 3.42 6.58
C PHE A 19 -1.42 3.20 6.66
N SER A 20 -0.90 2.18 5.96
CA SER A 20 0.55 1.89 5.93
C SER A 20 1.35 3.05 5.33
N SER A 21 0.88 3.62 4.21
CA SER A 21 1.53 4.76 3.57
C SER A 21 1.49 6.01 4.45
N PHE A 22 0.36 6.29 5.10
CA PHE A 22 0.21 7.47 5.95
C PHE A 22 1.06 7.38 7.21
N ILE A 23 1.00 6.24 7.91
CA ILE A 23 1.81 6.00 9.11
C ILE A 23 3.31 6.00 8.76
N GLY A 24 3.71 5.34 7.68
CA GLY A 24 5.10 5.33 7.24
C GLY A 24 5.62 6.74 6.91
N PHE A 25 4.81 7.55 6.21
CA PHE A 25 5.14 8.94 5.92
C PHE A 25 5.29 9.78 7.19
N LEU A 26 4.37 9.66 8.15
CA LEU A 26 4.46 10.39 9.42
C LEU A 26 5.69 9.96 10.24
N ILE A 27 5.94 8.66 10.38
CA ILE A 27 7.08 8.14 11.15
C ILE A 27 8.40 8.58 10.51
N SER A 28 8.49 8.62 9.17
CA SER A 28 9.70 9.07 8.49
C SER A 28 10.11 10.50 8.83
N GLY A 29 9.14 11.37 9.17
CA GLY A 29 9.39 12.74 9.62
C GLY A 29 9.70 12.89 11.10
N ILE A 30 9.40 11.87 11.91
CA ILE A 30 9.65 11.86 13.36
C ILE A 30 11.03 11.24 13.67
N ALA A 31 11.71 10.68 12.67
CA ALA A 31 13.05 10.13 12.84
C ALA A 31 14.00 11.20 13.40
N ASP A 32 14.72 10.83 14.46
CA ASP A 32 15.62 11.66 15.25
C ASP A 32 16.93 11.92 14.47
N THR A 33 16.79 12.60 13.33
CA THR A 33 17.87 12.96 12.40
C THR A 33 17.99 14.47 12.33
N ASP A 34 19.21 14.98 12.12
CA ASP A 34 19.51 16.43 12.11
C ASP A 34 18.65 17.24 11.13
N GLU A 35 18.11 16.59 10.09
CA GLU A 35 17.12 17.13 9.15
C GLU A 35 15.91 16.18 9.04
N PRO A 36 14.88 16.31 9.90
CA PRO A 36 13.69 15.49 9.78
C PRO A 36 12.94 15.84 8.49
N THR A 37 13.09 14.99 7.48
CA THR A 37 12.38 15.11 6.20
C THR A 37 11.48 13.91 5.99
N ASN A 38 10.21 14.16 5.71
CA ASN A 38 9.27 13.08 5.39
C ASN A 38 9.70 12.40 4.08
N ASP A 39 9.74 11.07 4.07
CA ASP A 39 9.99 10.31 2.87
C ASP A 39 8.69 10.18 2.04
N TYR A 40 8.55 11.10 1.08
CA TYR A 40 7.43 11.11 0.14
C TYR A 40 7.37 9.86 -0.76
N ARG A 41 8.46 9.07 -0.86
CA ARG A 41 8.46 7.82 -1.66
C ARG A 41 7.45 6.82 -1.12
N ILE A 42 7.13 6.87 0.18
CA ILE A 42 6.14 6.00 0.83
C ILE A 42 4.72 6.25 0.28
N LEU A 43 4.42 7.48 -0.16
CA LEU A 43 3.13 7.85 -0.74
C LEU A 43 2.97 7.35 -2.19
N ILE A 44 4.06 7.01 -2.88
CA ILE A 44 4.01 6.43 -4.23
C ILE A 44 3.25 5.10 -4.20
N TRP A 45 3.37 4.32 -3.12
CA TRP A 45 2.65 3.06 -2.97
C TRP A 45 1.13 3.24 -2.93
N LEU A 46 0.65 4.30 -2.27
CA LEU A 46 -0.76 4.68 -2.30
C LEU A 46 -1.19 5.07 -3.72
N LEU A 47 -0.35 5.81 -4.45
CA LEU A 47 -0.64 6.18 -5.84
C LEU A 47 -0.75 4.95 -6.75
N VAL A 48 0.16 3.96 -6.65
CA VAL A 48 0.06 2.76 -7.50
C VAL A 48 -1.18 1.93 -7.13
N TRP A 49 -1.58 1.91 -5.86
CA TRP A 49 -2.85 1.29 -5.46
C TRP A 49 -4.05 1.96 -6.14
N ILE A 50 -4.10 3.30 -6.13
CA ILE A 50 -5.17 4.08 -6.79
C ILE A 50 -5.19 3.81 -8.30
N ILE A 51 -4.04 3.77 -8.96
CA ILE A 51 -3.94 3.43 -10.38
C ILE A 51 -4.52 2.03 -10.64
N GLY A 52 -4.15 1.06 -9.81
CA GLY A 52 -4.72 -0.29 -9.85
C GLY A 52 -6.24 -0.28 -9.72
N LEU A 53 -6.78 0.44 -8.73
CA LEU A 53 -8.23 0.58 -8.53
C LEU A 53 -8.93 1.18 -9.76
N VAL A 54 -8.38 2.25 -10.34
CA VAL A 54 -8.94 2.91 -11.52
C VAL A 54 -8.98 1.97 -12.72
N LEU A 55 -7.95 1.16 -12.92
CA LEU A 55 -7.90 0.17 -14.00
C LEU A 55 -8.94 -0.95 -13.82
N GLN A 56 -9.44 -1.19 -12.60
CA GLN A 56 -10.47 -2.22 -12.36
C GLN A 56 -11.87 -1.86 -12.89
N TYR A 57 -12.12 -0.59 -13.21
CA TYR A 57 -13.42 -0.12 -13.71
C TYR A 57 -13.70 -0.57 -15.14
N LYS A 58 -12.67 -0.77 -15.97
CA LYS A 58 -12.83 -1.29 -17.34
C LYS A 58 -12.67 -2.82 -17.32
N LEU A 59 -13.54 -3.53 -18.04
CA LEU A 59 -13.51 -5.00 -18.09
C LEU A 59 -12.18 -5.54 -18.63
N GLU A 60 -11.67 -4.91 -19.69
CA GLU A 60 -10.43 -5.27 -20.39
C GLU A 60 -9.19 -5.17 -19.49
N THR A 61 -9.12 -4.12 -18.66
CA THR A 61 -7.98 -3.90 -17.77
C THR A 61 -8.24 -4.40 -16.35
N ARG A 62 -9.38 -5.05 -16.09
CA ARG A 62 -9.77 -5.40 -14.72
C ARG A 62 -8.76 -6.29 -14.02
N LEU A 63 -8.29 -7.34 -14.70
CA LEU A 63 -7.32 -8.26 -14.14
C LEU A 63 -5.99 -7.55 -13.84
N LEU A 64 -5.51 -6.71 -14.76
CA LEU A 64 -4.31 -5.91 -14.57
C LEU A 64 -4.46 -4.95 -13.38
N GLY A 65 -5.62 -4.29 -13.26
CA GLY A 65 -5.92 -3.41 -12.14
C GLY A 65 -5.92 -4.13 -10.79
N ILE A 66 -6.41 -5.38 -10.74
CA ILE A 66 -6.32 -6.22 -9.54
C ILE A 66 -4.86 -6.50 -9.20
N ILE A 67 -4.07 -6.97 -10.16
CA ILE A 67 -2.64 -7.27 -9.97
C ILE A 67 -1.90 -6.03 -9.46
N ILE A 68 -2.05 -4.89 -10.12
CA ILE A 68 -1.39 -3.63 -9.76
C ILE A 68 -1.80 -3.17 -8.36
N SER A 69 -3.09 -3.28 -8.00
CA SER A 69 -3.57 -2.90 -6.66
C SER A 69 -3.03 -3.79 -5.54
N LEU A 70 -2.62 -5.03 -5.84
CA LEU A 70 -2.06 -5.94 -4.84
C LEU A 70 -0.57 -5.69 -4.58
N ILE A 71 0.18 -5.14 -5.55
CA ILE A 71 1.61 -4.83 -5.40
C ILE A 71 1.92 -4.05 -4.11
N PRO A 72 1.30 -2.89 -3.83
CA PRO A 72 1.60 -2.12 -2.63
C PRO A 72 1.20 -2.86 -1.35
N ALA A 73 0.11 -3.64 -1.38
CA ALA A 73 -0.29 -4.45 -0.22
C ALA A 73 0.76 -5.53 0.09
N VAL A 74 1.24 -6.25 -0.92
CA VAL A 74 2.30 -7.26 -0.76
C VAL A 74 3.60 -6.61 -0.29
N TYR A 75 3.96 -5.44 -0.81
CA TYR A 75 5.14 -4.70 -0.38
C TYR A 75 5.09 -4.36 1.12
N PHE A 76 3.98 -3.79 1.62
CA PHE A 76 3.87 -3.48 3.04
C PHE A 76 3.84 -4.72 3.94
N ILE A 77 3.20 -5.81 3.50
CA ILE A 77 3.27 -7.10 4.20
C ILE A 77 4.72 -7.56 4.31
N TYR A 78 5.48 -7.50 3.20
CA TYR A 78 6.90 -7.87 3.20
C TYR A 78 7.72 -7.01 4.17
N VAL A 79 7.50 -5.68 4.20
CA VAL A 79 8.18 -4.77 5.14
C VAL A 79 7.85 -5.12 6.59
N TYR A 80 6.60 -5.40 6.94
CA TYR A 80 6.24 -5.77 8.31
C TYR A 80 6.83 -7.11 8.74
N ILE A 81 6.82 -8.08 7.83
CA ILE A 81 7.47 -9.37 8.04
C ILE A 81 8.98 -9.17 8.25
N SER A 82 9.65 -8.40 7.38
CA SER A 82 11.10 -8.22 7.49
C SER A 82 11.51 -7.55 8.80
N VAL A 83 10.73 -6.58 9.29
CA VAL A 83 10.97 -5.97 10.61
C VAL A 83 10.87 -7.01 11.74
N ILE A 84 9.85 -7.88 11.72
CA ILE A 84 9.68 -8.91 12.75
C ILE A 84 10.84 -9.92 12.74
N TYR A 85 11.32 -10.33 11.56
CA TYR A 85 12.38 -11.35 11.46
C TYR A 85 13.80 -10.79 11.61
N VAL A 86 14.00 -9.48 11.45
CA VAL A 86 15.33 -8.84 11.54
C VAL A 86 15.55 -8.12 12.88
N ALA A 87 14.51 -7.82 13.66
CA ALA A 87 14.66 -7.27 14.99
C ALA A 87 15.38 -8.28 15.92
N PRO A 88 16.50 -7.91 16.58
CA PRO A 88 17.17 -8.81 17.51
C PRO A 88 16.24 -9.06 18.72
N SER A 89 15.97 -10.34 18.99
CA SER A 89 15.31 -10.82 20.21
C SER A 89 16.15 -10.52 21.46
#